data_AF-A0AAJ5ZAP2-F1
#
_entry.id   AF-A0AAJ5ZAP2-F1
#
_cell.length_a   1.000
_cell.length_b   1.000
_cell.length_c   1.000
_cell.angle_alpha   90.00
_cell.angle_beta   90.00
_cell.angle_gamma   90.00
#
_symmetry.space_group_name_H-M   'P 1'
#
loop_
_entity.id
_entity.type
_entity.pdbx_description
1 polymer ?
#
loop_
_entity_poly.entity_id
_entity_poly.type
_entity_poly.pdbx_seq_one_letter_code
_entity_poly.pdbx_strand_id
1 'polypeptide(L)'
;MNAKANSSEADSVTFLRPEDAVKAASAWAADFEKLGNYALQVNELYKRTAPYFKSNVSRYHDNVAFDAHLVKTGVASGAFLNERIGKVVQAELDRVNGRFGHIYDLNMAEFLTCAALEERISIEICVLDTVSMVPYIMGIASPEQIAHLSQLAEDRDLASFESYLLNNDLDSSRGRASRHFPALMRAWTRYLNLDPQTKAECTQRISEQDPAACLKWMVFLIEHFFYPEEIKAILADASANVPACITDKMRVGLKNHFKANLVNAVPCAGKPVTLSINYRNDNADLKIKELSRFINCAYQIMGEYNPERHLTEYAMARSNGNFRGTNGQSIRIFKETAKTTVSGETYEKMIAILDTPATVLVDMAVSQQRNGGAR
;
A
#
# COMPACT_ATOMS: atom_id res chain seq x y z
N MET A 1 59.30 19.50 7.43
CA MET A 1 58.78 20.74 6.82
C MET A 1 58.05 20.35 5.55
N ASN A 2 56.86 19.76 5.71
CA ASN A 2 55.53 20.38 5.75
C ASN A 2 54.94 20.64 4.36
N ALA A 3 54.20 19.62 3.92
CA ALA A 3 52.79 19.67 3.53
C ALA A 3 52.42 20.72 2.48
N LYS A 4 52.40 20.23 1.23
CA LYS A 4 51.54 20.74 0.17
C LYS A 4 50.07 20.59 0.57
N ALA A 5 49.31 21.60 0.20
CA ALA A 5 47.86 21.70 0.19
C ALA A 5 47.17 20.35 -0.09
N ASN A 6 46.38 19.89 0.88
CA ASN A 6 45.28 18.98 0.63
C ASN A 6 44.11 19.81 0.08
N SER A 7 43.99 19.89 -1.24
CA SER A 7 42.69 20.11 -1.88
C SER A 7 41.96 18.77 -1.87
N SER A 8 41.24 18.48 -0.79
CA SER A 8 40.20 17.45 -0.83
C SER A 8 39.02 18.06 -1.58
N GLU A 9 39.01 17.90 -2.89
CA GLU A 9 37.75 17.80 -3.62
C GLU A 9 37.02 16.63 -2.97
N ALA A 10 36.09 16.97 -2.08
CA ALA A 10 35.11 16.02 -1.61
C ALA A 10 34.37 15.55 -2.86
N ASP A 11 34.56 14.29 -3.22
CA ASP A 11 33.67 13.56 -4.11
C ASP A 11 32.27 13.67 -3.53
N SER A 12 31.55 14.73 -3.90
CA SER A 12 30.12 14.83 -3.69
C SER A 12 29.54 13.68 -4.49
N VAL A 13 29.12 12.62 -3.80
CA VAL A 13 28.36 11.52 -4.40
C VAL A 13 27.10 12.14 -4.96
N THR A 14 27.18 12.60 -6.21
CA THR A 14 26.05 13.09 -6.95
C THR A 14 25.27 11.83 -7.27
N PHE A 15 24.15 11.61 -6.56
CA PHE A 15 23.19 10.59 -6.94
C PHE A 15 22.52 11.04 -8.26
N LEU A 16 23.27 10.93 -9.37
CA LEU A 16 22.73 11.09 -10.70
C LEU A 16 21.64 10.03 -10.87
N ARG A 17 20.40 10.48 -11.13
CA ARG A 17 19.30 9.54 -11.37
C ARG A 17 19.68 8.60 -12.53
N PRO A 18 19.42 7.30 -12.39
CA PRO A 18 19.51 6.37 -13.50
C PRO A 18 18.73 6.88 -14.71
N GLU A 19 19.28 6.73 -15.91
CA GLU A 19 18.71 7.29 -17.14
C GLU A 19 17.28 6.79 -17.42
N ASP A 20 17.00 5.55 -17.05
CA ASP A 20 15.69 4.91 -17.15
C ASP A 20 14.67 5.50 -16.17
N ALA A 21 15.10 5.89 -14.96
CA ALA A 21 14.27 6.59 -13.98
C ALA A 21 13.82 7.96 -14.51
N VAL A 22 14.76 8.74 -15.06
CA VAL A 22 14.47 10.04 -15.67
C VAL A 22 13.49 9.87 -16.83
N LYS A 23 13.72 8.90 -17.73
CA LYS A 23 12.82 8.62 -18.86
C LYS A 23 11.40 8.27 -18.41
N ALA A 24 11.25 7.44 -17.36
CA ALA A 24 9.94 7.04 -16.86
C ALA A 24 9.17 8.22 -16.24
N ALA A 25 9.85 9.04 -15.44
CA ALA A 25 9.24 10.22 -14.83
C ALA A 25 8.85 11.26 -15.90
N SER A 26 9.73 11.55 -16.86
CA SER A 26 9.42 12.46 -17.97
C SER A 26 8.27 11.97 -18.84
N ALA A 27 8.13 10.66 -19.06
CA ALA A 27 6.97 10.13 -19.78
C ALA A 27 5.65 10.40 -19.02
N TRP A 28 5.64 10.22 -17.70
CA TRP A 28 4.45 10.48 -16.88
C TRP A 28 4.15 11.98 -16.76
N ALA A 29 5.20 12.80 -16.69
CA ALA A 29 5.08 14.26 -16.67
C ALA A 29 4.52 14.80 -18.00
N ALA A 30 5.00 14.30 -19.14
CA ALA A 30 4.48 14.66 -20.46
C ALA A 30 3.01 14.26 -20.64
N ASP A 31 2.62 13.08 -20.15
CA ASP A 31 1.21 12.65 -20.11
C ASP A 31 0.35 13.61 -19.26
N PHE A 32 0.84 14.00 -18.08
CA PHE A 32 0.17 14.95 -17.21
C PHE A 32 0.02 16.33 -17.86
N GLU A 33 1.09 16.84 -18.48
CA GLU A 33 1.11 18.12 -19.18
C GLU A 33 0.10 18.13 -20.33
N LYS A 34 0.10 17.09 -21.18
CA LYS A 34 -0.84 16.97 -22.29
C LYS A 34 -2.29 17.06 -21.83
N LEU A 35 -2.62 16.36 -20.74
CA LEU A 35 -3.97 16.32 -20.20
C LEU A 35 -4.34 17.63 -19.48
N GLY A 36 -3.39 18.27 -18.82
CA GLY A 36 -3.56 19.60 -18.21
C GLY A 36 -3.79 20.70 -19.25
N ASN A 37 -3.00 20.73 -20.32
CA ASN A 37 -3.18 21.66 -21.43
C ASN A 37 -4.54 21.47 -22.11
N TYR A 38 -4.98 20.22 -22.29
CA TYR A 38 -6.31 19.93 -22.80
C TYR A 38 -7.42 20.44 -21.85
N ALA A 39 -7.27 20.24 -20.54
CA ALA A 39 -8.23 20.72 -19.55
C ALA A 39 -8.32 22.26 -19.52
N LEU A 40 -7.19 22.96 -19.65
CA LEU A 40 -7.13 24.43 -19.77
C LEU A 40 -7.84 24.96 -21.01
N GLN A 41 -7.70 24.28 -22.15
CA GLN A 41 -8.28 24.71 -23.42
C GLN A 41 -9.78 24.43 -23.54
N VAL A 42 -10.26 23.37 -22.88
CA VAL A 42 -11.63 22.86 -23.05
C VAL A 42 -12.36 22.83 -21.70
N ASN A 43 -12.52 24.02 -21.11
CA ASN A 43 -13.07 24.29 -19.77
C ASN A 43 -14.44 23.61 -19.50
N GLU A 44 -15.21 23.25 -20.54
CA GLU A 44 -16.50 22.55 -20.44
C GLU A 44 -16.41 21.00 -20.56
N LEU A 45 -15.31 20.45 -21.11
CA LEU A 45 -15.13 19.00 -21.32
C LEU A 45 -14.18 18.32 -20.32
N TYR A 46 -13.44 19.07 -19.50
CA TYR A 46 -12.49 18.51 -18.54
C TYR A 46 -13.14 17.48 -17.59
N LYS A 47 -14.44 17.64 -17.27
CA LYS A 47 -15.24 16.71 -16.45
C LYS A 47 -15.30 15.27 -17.02
N ARG A 48 -15.06 15.07 -18.32
CA ARG A 48 -15.14 13.77 -19.01
C ARG A 48 -13.77 13.19 -19.39
N THR A 49 -12.76 14.01 -19.59
CA THR A 49 -11.48 13.59 -20.20
C THR A 49 -10.33 13.47 -19.20
N ALA A 50 -10.36 14.18 -18.07
CA ALA A 50 -9.28 14.14 -17.07
C ALA A 50 -9.83 14.32 -15.63
N PRO A 51 -10.43 13.26 -15.04
CA PRO A 51 -11.20 13.35 -13.79
C PRO A 51 -10.38 13.73 -12.55
N TYR A 52 -9.05 13.65 -12.59
CA TYR A 52 -8.19 14.08 -11.48
C TYR A 52 -8.06 15.60 -11.36
N PHE A 53 -8.29 16.37 -12.43
CA PHE A 53 -8.49 17.82 -12.33
C PHE A 53 -9.87 18.21 -11.76
N LYS A 54 -10.73 17.22 -11.47
CA LYS A 54 -12.09 17.39 -10.94
C LYS A 54 -12.25 16.94 -9.48
N SER A 55 -11.37 16.09 -8.95
CA SER A 55 -11.71 15.20 -7.81
C SER A 55 -12.07 15.87 -6.48
N ASN A 56 -11.79 17.16 -6.27
CA ASN A 56 -12.26 17.93 -5.11
C ASN A 56 -13.18 19.12 -5.43
N VAL A 57 -13.59 19.27 -6.70
CA VAL A 57 -14.41 20.41 -7.19
C VAL A 57 -15.91 20.18 -6.95
N SER A 58 -16.35 18.94 -6.68
CA SER A 58 -17.78 18.66 -6.44
C SER A 58 -18.34 19.28 -5.16
N ARG A 59 -17.49 19.78 -4.25
CA ARG A 59 -17.94 20.58 -3.09
C ARG A 59 -18.07 22.07 -3.38
N TYR A 60 -17.51 22.57 -4.48
CA TYR A 60 -17.43 24.00 -4.78
C TYR A 60 -17.86 24.27 -6.23
N HIS A 61 -19.18 24.25 -6.43
CA HIS A 61 -19.91 24.95 -7.51
C HIS A 61 -19.77 24.44 -8.96
N ASP A 62 -20.92 24.32 -9.63
CA ASP A 62 -21.05 23.83 -11.02
C ASP A 62 -20.53 24.79 -12.12
N ASN A 63 -20.00 25.97 -11.77
CA ASN A 63 -19.65 27.04 -12.72
C ASN A 63 -18.25 27.68 -12.52
N VAL A 64 -17.29 26.99 -11.91
CA VAL A 64 -15.96 27.60 -11.63
C VAL A 64 -14.96 27.26 -12.74
N ALA A 65 -14.34 28.30 -13.29
CA ALA A 65 -13.20 28.19 -14.19
C ALA A 65 -12.04 27.42 -13.53
N PHE A 66 -11.23 26.73 -14.33
CA PHE A 66 -10.03 26.02 -13.87
C PHE A 66 -9.13 26.89 -12.97
N ASP A 67 -9.05 26.52 -11.69
CA ASP A 67 -8.41 27.31 -10.63
C ASP A 67 -6.94 26.91 -10.44
N ALA A 68 -6.04 27.91 -10.43
CA ALA A 68 -4.63 27.73 -10.16
C ALA A 68 -4.37 27.07 -8.80
N HIS A 69 -5.22 27.33 -7.81
CA HIS A 69 -5.12 26.71 -6.49
C HIS A 69 -5.30 25.19 -6.55
N LEU A 70 -6.17 24.66 -7.42
CA LEU A 70 -6.38 23.21 -7.59
C LEU A 70 -5.16 22.51 -8.20
N VAL A 71 -4.47 23.19 -9.12
CA VAL A 71 -3.22 22.70 -9.71
C VAL A 71 -2.08 22.82 -8.70
N LYS A 72 -2.01 23.93 -7.96
CA LYS A 72 -0.93 24.26 -7.03
C LYS A 72 -0.95 23.45 -5.74
N THR A 73 -2.12 23.04 -5.26
CA THR A 73 -2.26 22.26 -4.02
C THR A 73 -1.93 20.77 -4.18
N GLY A 74 -1.40 20.35 -5.34
CA GLY A 74 -0.98 18.96 -5.59
C GLY A 74 -2.13 17.95 -5.66
N VAL A 75 -3.38 18.41 -5.52
CA VAL A 75 -4.59 17.56 -5.59
C VAL A 75 -4.69 16.86 -6.95
N ALA A 76 -4.43 17.58 -8.04
CA ALA A 76 -4.51 17.02 -9.40
C ALA A 76 -3.36 16.05 -9.72
N SER A 77 -2.13 16.37 -9.31
CA SER A 77 -0.96 15.51 -9.51
C SER A 77 -1.05 14.27 -8.62
N GLY A 78 -1.42 14.40 -7.35
CA GLY A 78 -1.66 13.28 -6.45
C GLY A 78 -2.77 12.35 -6.96
N ALA A 79 -3.88 12.89 -7.47
CA ALA A 79 -4.95 12.06 -8.06
C ALA A 79 -4.51 11.38 -9.36
N PHE A 80 -3.75 12.07 -10.23
CA PHE A 80 -3.16 11.48 -11.43
C PHE A 80 -2.20 10.34 -11.08
N LEU A 81 -1.29 10.54 -10.14
CA LEU A 81 -0.33 9.53 -9.69
C LEU A 81 -1.04 8.35 -9.05
N ASN A 82 -2.06 8.57 -8.22
CA ASN A 82 -2.88 7.49 -7.65
C ASN A 82 -3.52 6.63 -8.74
N GLU A 83 -4.04 7.21 -9.82
CA GLU A 83 -4.59 6.44 -10.94
C GLU A 83 -3.50 5.64 -11.67
N ARG A 84 -2.35 6.26 -11.96
CA ARG A 84 -1.23 5.59 -12.65
C ARG A 84 -0.66 4.46 -11.82
N ILE A 85 -0.38 4.71 -10.55
CA ILE A 85 0.13 3.72 -9.60
C ILE A 85 -0.90 2.62 -9.39
N GLY A 86 -2.18 2.94 -9.25
CA GLY A 86 -3.25 1.94 -9.11
C GLY A 86 -3.28 0.92 -10.24
N LYS A 87 -3.03 1.35 -11.49
CA LYS A 87 -2.91 0.43 -12.65
C LYS A 87 -1.69 -0.49 -12.53
N VAL A 88 -0.55 0.04 -12.06
CA VAL A 88 0.67 -0.75 -11.85
C VAL A 88 0.48 -1.74 -10.69
N VAL A 89 -0.14 -1.31 -9.59
CA VAL A 89 -0.46 -2.15 -8.43
C VAL A 89 -1.41 -3.28 -8.84
N GLN A 90 -2.45 -3.00 -9.65
CA GLN A 90 -3.36 -4.03 -10.13
C GLN A 90 -2.65 -5.06 -11.01
N ALA A 91 -1.81 -4.62 -11.95
CA ALA A 91 -1.04 -5.54 -12.79
C ALA A 91 -0.10 -6.43 -11.96
N GLU A 92 0.49 -5.86 -10.91
CA GLU A 92 1.34 -6.61 -9.99
C GLU A 92 0.54 -7.60 -9.14
N LEU A 93 -0.64 -7.20 -8.64
CA LEU A 93 -1.56 -8.10 -7.95
C LEU A 93 -1.98 -9.28 -8.83
N ASP A 94 -2.36 -9.01 -10.07
CA ASP A 94 -2.74 -10.05 -11.03
C ASP A 94 -1.58 -11.04 -11.26
N ARG A 95 -0.35 -10.52 -11.38
CA ARG A 95 0.87 -11.35 -11.50
C ARG A 95 1.11 -12.20 -10.25
N VAL A 96 0.95 -11.61 -9.06
CA VAL A 96 1.11 -12.30 -7.76
C VAL A 96 0.05 -13.38 -7.58
N ASN A 97 -1.22 -13.09 -7.88
CA ASN A 97 -2.32 -14.05 -7.80
C ASN A 97 -2.20 -15.14 -8.87
N GLY A 98 -1.65 -14.84 -10.05
CA GLY A 98 -1.24 -15.88 -11.00
C GLY A 98 -0.22 -16.87 -10.42
N ARG A 99 0.59 -16.44 -9.45
CA ARG A 99 1.58 -17.28 -8.77
C ARG A 99 1.04 -17.99 -7.53
N PHE A 100 0.32 -17.29 -6.65
CA PHE A 100 -0.09 -17.80 -5.34
C PHE A 100 -1.60 -17.98 -5.15
N GLY A 101 -2.42 -17.58 -6.13
CA GLY A 101 -3.88 -17.59 -6.03
C GLY A 101 -4.51 -18.97 -5.85
N HIS A 102 -3.80 -20.03 -6.23
CA HIS A 102 -4.20 -21.42 -5.95
C HIS A 102 -4.19 -21.75 -4.44
N ILE A 103 -3.39 -21.04 -3.64
CA ILE A 103 -3.37 -21.14 -2.17
C ILE A 103 -4.38 -20.14 -1.59
N TYR A 104 -4.23 -18.88 -1.96
CA TYR A 104 -5.07 -17.77 -1.50
C TYR A 104 -5.01 -16.63 -2.51
N ASP A 105 -6.14 -16.34 -3.12
CA ASP A 105 -6.30 -15.20 -4.03
C ASP A 105 -6.46 -13.91 -3.21
N LEU A 106 -5.49 -13.00 -3.28
CA LEU A 106 -5.52 -11.72 -2.56
C LEU A 106 -6.42 -10.72 -3.30
N ASN A 107 -7.25 -9.98 -2.58
CA ASN A 107 -7.91 -8.81 -3.16
C ASN A 107 -7.01 -7.55 -3.06
N MET A 108 -7.40 -6.48 -3.77
CA MET A 108 -6.64 -5.22 -3.78
C MET A 108 -6.37 -4.66 -2.38
N ALA A 109 -7.37 -4.64 -1.51
CA ALA A 109 -7.22 -4.13 -0.15
C ALA A 109 -6.22 -4.97 0.66
N GLU A 110 -6.23 -6.30 0.50
CA GLU A 110 -5.27 -7.19 1.14
C GLU A 110 -3.85 -6.94 0.63
N PHE A 111 -3.67 -6.79 -0.69
CA PHE A 111 -2.36 -6.54 -1.29
C PHE A 111 -1.79 -5.18 -0.89
N LEU A 112 -2.63 -4.14 -0.81
CA LEU A 112 -2.25 -2.81 -0.32
C LEU A 112 -1.77 -2.81 1.14
N THR A 113 -2.16 -3.81 1.93
CA THR A 113 -1.66 -3.99 3.30
C THR A 113 -0.35 -4.79 3.38
N CYS A 114 0.05 -5.50 2.31
CA CYS A 114 1.32 -6.25 2.30
C CYS A 114 2.49 -5.28 2.45
N ALA A 115 3.41 -5.54 3.39
CA ALA A 115 4.61 -4.72 3.62
C ALA A 115 4.33 -3.19 3.73
N ALA A 116 3.16 -2.81 4.26
CA ALA A 116 2.69 -1.44 4.34
C ALA A 116 2.72 -0.71 2.97
N LEU A 117 2.38 -1.42 1.89
CA LEU A 117 2.43 -0.93 0.50
C LEU A 117 1.70 0.41 0.33
N GLU A 118 0.46 0.52 0.82
CA GLU A 118 -0.34 1.74 0.73
C GLU A 118 0.34 2.94 1.41
N GLU A 119 0.85 2.74 2.62
CA GLU A 119 1.54 3.79 3.38
C GLU A 119 2.79 4.27 2.65
N ARG A 120 3.60 3.35 2.14
CA ARG A 120 4.85 3.66 1.42
C ARG A 120 4.60 4.36 0.08
N ILE A 121 3.58 3.94 -0.66
CA ILE A 121 3.13 4.64 -1.87
C ILE A 121 2.64 6.04 -1.50
N SER A 122 1.84 6.17 -0.43
CA SER A 122 1.30 7.46 -0.01
C SER A 122 2.41 8.43 0.38
N ILE A 123 3.46 7.98 1.06
CA ILE A 123 4.64 8.81 1.38
C ILE A 123 5.27 9.33 0.08
N GLU A 124 5.45 8.47 -0.92
CA GLU A 124 6.06 8.84 -2.19
C GLU A 124 5.26 9.88 -2.97
N ILE A 125 3.93 9.77 -2.98
CA ILE A 125 3.04 10.78 -3.58
C ILE A 125 3.10 12.09 -2.79
N CYS A 126 3.08 12.01 -1.45
CA CYS A 126 3.12 13.18 -0.57
C CYS A 126 4.39 14.03 -0.70
N VAL A 127 5.49 13.48 -1.24
CA VAL A 127 6.72 14.26 -1.50
C VAL A 127 6.44 15.48 -2.39
N LEU A 128 5.52 15.36 -3.34
CA LEU A 128 5.20 16.45 -4.26
C LEU A 128 4.49 17.62 -3.57
N ASP A 129 3.77 17.34 -2.49
CA ASP A 129 3.07 18.37 -1.71
C ASP A 129 4.01 19.04 -0.70
N THR A 130 5.04 18.33 -0.24
CA THR A 130 5.95 18.82 0.83
C THR A 130 7.19 19.52 0.29
N VAL A 131 7.55 19.32 -0.97
CA VAL A 131 8.74 19.92 -1.59
C VAL A 131 8.79 21.45 -1.46
N SER A 132 7.65 22.15 -1.55
CA SER A 132 7.62 23.61 -1.40
C SER A 132 7.99 24.08 0.00
N MET A 133 7.90 23.21 1.01
CA MET A 133 8.35 23.52 2.37
C MET A 133 9.88 23.55 2.48
N VAL A 134 10.61 22.84 1.62
CA VAL A 134 12.08 22.79 1.70
C VAL A 134 12.71 24.16 1.44
N PRO A 135 12.45 24.86 0.31
CA PRO A 135 13.00 26.20 0.09
C PRO A 135 12.48 27.22 1.11
N TYR A 136 11.25 27.05 1.60
CA TYR A 136 10.70 27.90 2.64
C TYR A 136 11.51 27.80 3.94
N ILE A 137 11.75 26.57 4.44
CA ILE A 137 12.55 26.34 5.66
C ILE A 137 13.96 26.87 5.45
N MET A 138 14.59 26.60 4.30
CA MET A 138 15.92 27.13 3.99
C MET A 138 15.99 28.66 3.94
N GLY A 139 14.87 29.35 3.63
CA GLY A 139 14.79 30.80 3.63
C GLY A 139 14.65 31.43 5.01
N ILE A 140 14.24 30.67 6.03
CA ILE A 140 14.03 31.15 7.41
C ILE A 140 15.02 30.58 8.44
N ALA A 141 15.64 29.44 8.14
CA ALA A 141 16.58 28.76 9.02
C ALA A 141 17.99 29.35 8.93
N SER A 142 18.76 29.26 10.02
CA SER A 142 20.18 29.61 10.02
C SER A 142 21.01 28.58 9.25
N PRO A 143 22.22 28.93 8.79
CA PRO A 143 23.12 27.98 8.13
C PRO A 143 23.40 26.73 8.98
N GLU A 144 23.56 26.88 10.29
CA GLU A 144 23.78 25.78 11.22
C GLU A 144 22.55 24.86 11.32
N GLN A 145 21.35 25.43 11.34
CA GLN A 145 20.09 24.65 11.35
C GLN A 145 19.92 23.86 10.04
N ILE A 146 20.24 24.46 8.90
CA ILE A 146 20.20 23.80 7.59
C ILE A 146 21.20 22.64 7.55
N ALA A 147 22.43 22.86 8.02
CA ALA A 147 23.45 21.83 8.07
C ALA A 147 23.03 20.65 8.96
N HIS A 148 22.44 20.94 10.13
CA HIS A 148 21.95 19.91 11.03
C HIS A 148 20.77 19.11 10.44
N LEU A 149 19.77 19.78 9.87
CA LEU A 149 18.65 19.12 9.20
C LEU A 149 19.10 18.25 8.02
N SER A 150 20.09 18.73 7.26
CA SER A 150 20.66 17.98 6.14
C SER A 150 21.36 16.70 6.61
N GLN A 151 22.15 16.80 7.69
CA GLN A 151 22.78 15.63 8.31
C GLN A 151 21.74 14.61 8.78
N LEU A 152 20.69 15.06 9.48
CA LEU A 152 19.61 14.17 9.94
C LEU A 152 18.88 13.48 8.78
N ALA A 153 18.66 14.19 7.66
CA ALA A 153 18.04 13.64 6.47
C ALA A 153 18.95 12.62 5.75
N GLU A 154 20.26 12.86 5.71
CA GLU A 154 21.25 11.92 5.16
C GLU A 154 21.36 10.65 6.01
N ASP A 155 21.34 10.80 7.34
CA ASP A 155 21.33 9.70 8.32
C ASP A 155 19.99 8.97 8.38
N ARG A 156 18.95 9.50 7.72
CA ARG A 156 17.55 9.01 7.75
C ARG A 156 16.97 8.93 9.16
N ASP A 157 17.42 9.79 10.07
CA ASP A 157 16.92 9.86 11.45
C ASP A 157 15.63 10.70 11.50
N LEU A 158 14.52 10.06 11.15
CA LEU A 158 13.21 10.69 11.10
C LEU A 158 12.78 11.29 12.45
N ALA A 159 13.05 10.59 13.56
CA ALA A 159 12.59 11.01 14.87
C ALA A 159 13.29 12.29 15.33
N SER A 160 14.61 12.36 15.14
CA SER A 160 15.39 13.57 15.43
C SER A 160 15.07 14.69 14.45
N PHE A 161 14.85 14.38 13.17
CA PHE A 161 14.46 15.37 12.15
C PHE A 161 13.14 16.06 12.49
N GLU A 162 12.10 15.28 12.83
CA GLU A 162 10.80 15.78 13.29
C GLU A 162 10.94 16.63 14.56
N SER A 163 11.61 16.08 15.58
CA SER A 163 11.83 16.77 16.85
C SER A 163 12.55 18.11 16.65
N TYR A 164 13.56 18.14 15.77
CA TYR A 164 14.31 19.36 15.49
C TYR A 164 13.44 20.42 14.79
N LEU A 165 12.67 20.05 13.78
CA LEU A 165 11.76 20.97 13.09
C LEU A 165 10.71 21.57 14.04
N LEU A 166 10.15 20.75 14.92
CA LEU A 166 9.14 21.17 15.90
C LEU A 166 9.74 22.08 16.99
N ASN A 167 10.88 21.70 17.57
CA ASN A 167 11.50 22.46 18.67
C ASN A 167 12.09 23.81 18.24
N ASN A 168 12.38 23.98 16.94
CA ASN A 168 12.91 25.21 16.38
C ASN A 168 11.84 26.04 15.64
N ASP A 169 10.55 25.69 15.73
CA ASP A 169 9.44 26.36 15.05
C ASP A 169 9.65 26.51 13.52
N LEU A 170 10.41 25.59 12.92
CA LEU A 170 10.71 25.60 11.48
C LEU A 170 9.56 25.00 10.64
N ASP A 171 8.67 24.25 11.28
CA ASP A 171 7.41 23.82 10.67
C ASP A 171 6.25 24.77 11.04
N SER A 172 5.91 25.65 10.10
CA SER A 172 4.78 26.58 10.23
C SER A 172 3.40 25.89 10.31
N SER A 173 3.33 24.59 10.05
CA SER A 173 2.06 23.89 9.89
C SER A 173 1.41 23.42 11.21
N ARG A 174 2.06 23.62 12.36
CA ARG A 174 1.57 23.30 13.73
C ARG A 174 0.72 22.01 13.79
N GLY A 175 1.28 20.90 13.30
CA GLY A 175 0.67 19.57 13.46
C GLY A 175 -0.16 19.07 12.29
N ARG A 176 0.19 19.40 11.04
CA ARG A 176 -0.34 18.61 9.91
C ARG A 176 0.25 17.20 9.98
N ALA A 177 -0.62 16.23 10.32
CA ALA A 177 -0.50 14.77 10.25
C ALA A 177 0.92 14.15 10.10
N SER A 178 1.27 13.22 11.00
CA SER A 178 2.54 12.45 11.05
C SER A 178 3.10 11.96 9.70
N ARG A 179 2.24 11.74 8.70
CA ARG A 179 2.62 11.39 7.31
C ARG A 179 3.48 12.43 6.57
N HIS A 180 3.54 13.68 7.03
CA HIS A 180 4.28 14.74 6.34
C HIS A 180 5.78 14.74 6.64
N PHE A 181 6.23 14.34 7.83
CA PHE A 181 7.67 14.33 8.16
C PHE A 181 8.48 13.33 7.33
N PRO A 182 8.05 12.07 7.12
CA PRO A 182 8.74 11.16 6.22
C PRO A 182 8.84 11.70 4.79
N ALA A 183 7.76 12.29 4.28
CA ALA A 183 7.72 12.87 2.94
C ALA A 183 8.59 14.13 2.84
N LEU A 184 8.61 14.98 3.86
CA LEU A 184 9.45 16.18 3.94
C LEU A 184 10.94 15.82 4.00
N MET A 185 11.33 14.83 4.80
CA MET A 185 12.70 14.35 4.86
C MET A 185 13.16 13.83 3.48
N ARG A 186 12.32 13.04 2.80
CA ARG A 186 12.60 12.60 1.42
C ARG A 186 12.69 13.77 0.44
N ALA A 187 11.76 14.72 0.51
CA ALA A 187 11.78 15.92 -0.34
C ALA A 187 13.05 16.74 -0.11
N TRP A 188 13.50 16.87 1.14
CA TRP A 188 14.74 17.53 1.53
C TRP A 188 15.95 16.83 0.91
N THR A 189 16.08 15.51 1.10
CA THR A 189 17.17 14.73 0.50
C THR A 189 17.19 14.87 -1.02
N ARG A 190 16.02 14.80 -1.69
CA ARG A 190 15.93 14.98 -3.15
C ARG A 190 16.32 16.39 -3.58
N TYR A 191 15.86 17.41 -2.86
CA TYR A 191 16.20 18.81 -3.12
C TYR A 191 17.71 19.06 -3.01
N LEU A 192 18.37 18.53 -1.97
CA LEU A 192 19.82 18.69 -1.78
C LEU A 192 20.63 18.10 -2.93
N ASN A 193 20.14 17.01 -3.53
CA ASN A 193 20.79 16.33 -4.65
C ASN A 193 20.54 16.98 -6.02
N LEU A 194 19.69 18.00 -6.10
CA LEU A 194 19.50 18.74 -7.35
C LEU A 194 20.74 19.59 -7.69
N ASP A 195 21.01 19.71 -8.98
CA ASP A 195 22.00 20.65 -9.49
C ASP A 195 21.57 22.11 -9.22
N PRO A 196 22.52 23.07 -9.23
CA PRO A 196 22.22 24.46 -8.91
C PRO A 196 21.16 25.11 -9.82
N GLN A 197 21.10 24.74 -11.10
CA GLN A 197 20.14 25.30 -12.03
C GLN A 197 18.72 24.82 -11.70
N THR A 198 18.56 23.52 -11.44
CA THR A 198 17.26 22.94 -11.05
C THR A 198 16.78 23.46 -9.69
N LYS A 199 17.69 23.74 -8.73
CA LYS A 199 17.34 24.40 -7.46
C LYS A 199 16.82 25.83 -7.65
N ALA A 200 17.48 26.60 -8.51
CA ALA A 200 17.05 27.96 -8.82
C ALA A 200 15.66 27.96 -9.49
N GLU A 201 15.45 27.05 -10.44
CA GLU A 201 14.16 26.86 -11.10
C GLU A 201 13.05 26.44 -10.12
N CYS A 202 13.35 25.51 -9.21
CA CYS A 202 12.43 25.09 -8.15
C CYS A 202 11.95 26.31 -7.32
N THR A 203 12.89 27.15 -6.88
CA THR A 203 12.58 28.34 -6.07
C THR A 203 11.74 29.36 -6.85
N GLN A 204 12.04 29.57 -8.13
CA GLN A 204 11.30 30.49 -9.00
C GLN A 204 9.84 30.04 -9.18
N ARG A 205 9.63 28.76 -9.53
CA ARG A 205 8.31 28.22 -9.90
C ARG A 205 7.31 28.15 -8.75
N ILE A 206 7.76 27.95 -7.51
CA ILE A 206 6.89 27.89 -6.31
C ILE A 206 6.04 29.17 -6.15
N SER A 207 6.58 30.31 -6.58
CA SER A 207 5.91 31.61 -6.45
C SER A 207 4.79 31.84 -7.48
N GLU A 208 4.72 31.03 -8.53
CA GLU A 208 3.78 31.21 -9.66
C GLU A 208 2.33 30.95 -9.24
N GLN A 209 1.40 31.74 -9.77
CA GLN A 209 -0.02 31.73 -9.37
C GLN A 209 -1.00 31.61 -10.54
N ASP A 210 -0.54 31.69 -11.80
CA ASP A 210 -1.41 31.43 -12.95
C ASP A 210 -1.51 29.92 -13.22
N PRO A 211 -2.66 29.43 -13.74
CA PRO A 211 -2.87 27.99 -13.90
C PRO A 211 -1.87 27.28 -14.82
N ALA A 212 -1.39 27.95 -15.87
CA ALA A 212 -0.44 27.37 -16.83
C ALA A 212 0.95 27.22 -16.20
N ALA A 213 1.38 28.20 -15.41
CA ALA A 213 2.60 28.13 -14.63
C ALA A 213 2.51 27.10 -13.50
N CYS A 214 1.37 27.02 -12.80
CA CYS A 214 1.12 25.93 -11.84
C CYS A 214 1.15 24.54 -12.50
N LEU A 215 0.69 24.41 -13.74
CA LEU A 215 0.80 23.15 -14.49
C LEU A 215 2.27 22.81 -14.74
N LYS A 216 3.08 23.77 -15.20
CA LYS A 216 4.52 23.58 -15.40
C LYS A 216 5.26 23.26 -14.09
N TRP A 217 4.85 23.87 -12.98
CA TRP A 217 5.36 23.53 -11.66
C TRP A 217 5.09 22.05 -11.32
N MET A 218 3.88 21.55 -11.55
CA MET A 218 3.55 20.15 -11.29
C MET A 218 4.28 19.17 -12.22
N VAL A 219 4.47 19.54 -13.49
CA VAL A 219 5.32 18.80 -14.44
C VAL A 219 6.75 18.70 -13.89
N PHE A 220 7.34 19.85 -13.53
CA PHE A 220 8.65 19.92 -12.91
C PHE A 220 8.76 19.02 -11.66
N LEU A 221 7.74 19.02 -10.80
CA LEU A 221 7.73 18.14 -9.62
C LEU A 221 7.71 16.66 -9.96
N ILE A 222 6.90 16.24 -10.93
CA ILE A 222 6.88 14.84 -11.39
C ILE A 222 8.23 14.47 -12.00
N GLU A 223 8.83 15.36 -12.80
CA GLU A 223 10.11 15.10 -13.45
C GLU A 223 11.28 15.02 -12.47
N HIS A 224 11.32 15.89 -11.46
CA HIS A 224 12.51 16.05 -10.62
C HIS A 224 12.37 15.46 -9.21
N PHE A 225 11.14 15.27 -8.71
CA PHE A 225 10.89 14.81 -7.34
C PHE A 225 10.14 13.48 -7.26
N PHE A 226 9.35 13.07 -8.25
CA PHE A 226 8.67 11.76 -8.23
C PHE A 226 9.56 10.66 -8.84
N TYR A 227 9.68 9.52 -8.14
CA TYR A 227 10.59 8.43 -8.51
C TYR A 227 9.77 7.15 -8.81
N PRO A 228 9.31 6.93 -10.06
CA PRO A 228 8.54 5.73 -10.44
C PRO A 228 9.25 4.40 -10.12
N GLU A 229 10.57 4.39 -10.12
CA GLU A 229 11.42 3.26 -9.73
C GLU A 229 11.28 2.88 -8.25
N GLU A 230 11.04 3.86 -7.37
CA GLU A 230 10.77 3.62 -5.95
C GLU A 230 9.45 2.87 -5.81
N ILE A 231 8.42 3.22 -6.61
CA ILE A 231 7.15 2.47 -6.66
C ILE A 231 7.40 1.02 -7.10
N LYS A 232 8.26 0.78 -8.10
CA LYS A 232 8.63 -0.58 -8.52
C LYS A 232 9.33 -1.35 -7.40
N ALA A 233 10.24 -0.71 -6.67
CA ALA A 233 10.97 -1.33 -5.57
C ALA A 233 10.03 -1.66 -4.40
N ILE A 234 9.14 -0.73 -4.03
CA ILE A 234 8.11 -0.95 -3.01
C ILE A 234 7.20 -2.12 -3.41
N LEU A 235 6.78 -2.20 -4.67
CA LEU A 235 5.96 -3.30 -5.17
C LEU A 235 6.69 -4.65 -5.16
N ALA A 236 7.95 -4.67 -5.59
CA ALA A 236 8.77 -5.88 -5.56
C ALA A 236 8.91 -6.43 -4.13
N ASP A 237 9.13 -5.53 -3.16
CA ASP A 237 9.19 -5.88 -1.74
C ASP A 237 7.83 -6.37 -1.20
N ALA A 238 6.72 -5.69 -1.54
CA ALA A 238 5.39 -6.17 -1.18
C ALA A 238 5.10 -7.56 -1.74
N SER A 239 5.44 -7.80 -3.01
CA SER A 239 5.33 -9.10 -3.68
C SER A 239 6.19 -10.19 -3.04
N ALA A 240 7.39 -9.86 -2.56
CA ALA A 240 8.23 -10.79 -1.84
C ALA A 240 7.63 -11.19 -0.48
N ASN A 241 6.87 -10.29 0.15
CA ASN A 241 6.21 -10.51 1.44
C ASN A 241 4.81 -11.15 1.33
N VAL A 242 4.30 -11.42 0.12
CA VAL A 242 2.99 -12.05 -0.09
C VAL A 242 2.82 -13.38 0.65
N PRO A 243 3.79 -14.34 0.60
CA PRO A 243 3.65 -15.59 1.35
C PRO A 243 3.44 -15.36 2.85
N ALA A 244 4.18 -14.42 3.44
CA ALA A 244 4.01 -14.04 4.85
C ALA A 244 2.60 -13.47 5.09
N CYS A 245 2.12 -12.59 4.22
CA CYS A 245 0.77 -12.04 4.32
C CYS A 245 -0.32 -13.12 4.24
N ILE A 246 -0.22 -14.06 3.30
CA ILE A 246 -1.17 -15.18 3.15
C ILE A 246 -1.19 -16.03 4.43
N THR A 247 -0.01 -16.39 4.96
CA THR A 247 0.08 -17.20 6.18
C THR A 247 -0.48 -16.48 7.41
N ASP A 248 -0.24 -15.18 7.53
CA ASP A 248 -0.79 -14.37 8.62
C ASP A 248 -2.31 -14.26 8.52
N LYS A 249 -2.85 -13.93 7.34
CA LYS A 249 -4.30 -13.90 7.09
C LYS A 249 -4.95 -15.23 7.41
N MET A 250 -4.35 -16.33 6.97
CA MET A 250 -4.80 -17.67 7.32
C MET A 250 -4.84 -17.89 8.84
N ARG A 251 -3.75 -17.59 9.56
CA ARG A 251 -3.69 -17.79 11.03
C ARG A 251 -4.68 -16.91 11.77
N VAL A 252 -4.78 -15.63 11.43
CA VAL A 252 -5.76 -14.70 12.01
C VAL A 252 -7.18 -15.19 11.72
N GLY A 253 -7.45 -15.60 10.49
CA GLY A 253 -8.73 -16.19 10.08
C GLY A 253 -9.09 -17.43 10.89
N LEU A 254 -8.19 -18.41 10.99
CA LEU A 254 -8.39 -19.61 11.80
C LEU A 254 -8.55 -19.27 13.29
N LYS A 255 -7.77 -18.33 13.84
CA LYS A 255 -7.92 -17.93 15.25
C LYS A 255 -9.30 -17.31 15.52
N ASN A 256 -9.75 -16.41 14.64
CA ASN A 256 -11.00 -15.67 14.81
C ASN A 256 -12.23 -16.52 14.51
N HIS A 257 -12.21 -17.32 13.45
CA HIS A 257 -13.38 -18.07 12.99
C HIS A 257 -13.42 -19.49 13.54
N PHE A 258 -12.27 -20.13 13.73
CA PHE A 258 -12.19 -21.50 14.22
C PHE A 258 -11.94 -21.52 15.74
N LYS A 259 -10.83 -20.98 16.24
CA LYS A 259 -10.46 -21.11 17.67
C LYS A 259 -11.42 -20.39 18.62
N ALA A 260 -11.84 -19.17 18.32
CA ALA A 260 -12.74 -18.40 19.18
C ALA A 260 -14.17 -18.96 19.26
N ASN A 261 -14.59 -19.76 18.27
CA ASN A 261 -15.95 -20.29 18.15
C ASN A 261 -16.12 -21.74 18.66
N LEU A 262 -15.07 -22.28 19.30
CA LEU A 262 -15.03 -23.62 19.92
C LEU A 262 -15.74 -23.71 21.28
N VAL A 263 -16.64 -22.77 21.58
CA VAL A 263 -17.12 -22.31 22.90
C VAL A 263 -17.18 -23.33 24.05
N ASN A 264 -17.38 -24.64 23.85
CA ASN A 264 -17.37 -25.65 24.93
C ASN A 264 -16.93 -27.08 24.49
N ALA A 265 -16.11 -27.23 23.45
CA ALA A 265 -15.70 -28.57 23.02
C ALA A 265 -14.63 -29.16 23.96
N VAL A 266 -14.99 -30.15 24.78
CA VAL A 266 -14.00 -31.06 25.39
C VAL A 266 -13.47 -31.92 24.25
N PRO A 267 -12.20 -31.78 23.83
CA PRO A 267 -11.68 -32.55 22.71
C PRO A 267 -11.70 -34.03 23.08
N CYS A 268 -12.44 -34.83 22.33
CA CYS A 268 -12.29 -36.28 22.33
C CYS A 268 -11.60 -36.66 21.02
N ALA A 269 -10.41 -37.25 21.12
CA ALA A 269 -9.62 -37.67 19.95
C ALA A 269 -10.50 -38.45 18.95
N GLY A 270 -10.42 -38.06 17.67
CA GLY A 270 -11.14 -38.69 16.56
C GLY A 270 -12.65 -38.41 16.48
N LYS A 271 -13.27 -37.64 17.39
CA LYS A 271 -14.70 -37.29 17.28
C LYS A 271 -14.92 -35.96 16.53
N PRO A 272 -16.02 -35.82 15.77
CA PRO A 272 -16.38 -34.54 15.14
C PRO A 272 -16.53 -33.42 16.16
N VAL A 273 -16.04 -32.23 15.83
CA VAL A 273 -16.09 -31.04 16.68
C VAL A 273 -17.13 -30.06 16.15
N THR A 274 -18.03 -29.60 17.02
CA THR A 274 -19.04 -28.59 16.66
C THR A 274 -18.49 -27.19 16.87
N LEU A 275 -18.58 -26.36 15.84
CA LEU A 275 -18.24 -24.94 15.82
C LEU A 275 -19.53 -24.11 15.83
N SER A 276 -19.62 -23.11 16.71
CA SER A 276 -20.74 -22.17 16.75
C SER A 276 -20.28 -20.79 16.28
N ILE A 277 -20.64 -20.42 15.06
CA ILE A 277 -20.26 -19.16 14.42
C ILE A 277 -21.35 -18.13 14.68
N ASN A 278 -21.03 -17.08 15.44
CA ASN A 278 -21.92 -15.94 15.64
C ASN A 278 -21.76 -14.93 14.50
N TYR A 279 -22.87 -14.46 13.94
CA TYR A 279 -22.91 -13.55 12.79
C TYR A 279 -23.82 -12.34 13.02
N ARG A 280 -23.97 -11.85 14.26
CA ARG A 280 -24.89 -10.76 14.67
C ARG A 280 -25.05 -9.57 13.70
N ASN A 281 -24.02 -9.19 12.94
CA ASN A 281 -24.04 -8.10 11.97
C ASN A 281 -23.65 -8.53 10.54
N ASP A 282 -23.34 -9.80 10.32
CA ASP A 282 -22.81 -10.34 9.07
C ASP A 282 -23.71 -11.45 8.54
N ASN A 283 -23.62 -11.77 7.25
CA ASN A 283 -24.34 -12.93 6.72
C ASN A 283 -23.66 -14.23 7.18
N ALA A 284 -24.43 -15.18 7.71
CA ALA A 284 -23.96 -16.53 8.05
C ALA A 284 -23.19 -17.19 6.89
N ASP A 285 -23.67 -16.99 5.66
CA ASP A 285 -23.04 -17.50 4.44
C ASP A 285 -21.66 -16.89 4.22
N LEU A 286 -21.50 -15.60 4.52
CA LEU A 286 -20.21 -14.91 4.39
C LEU A 286 -19.21 -15.47 5.40
N LYS A 287 -19.61 -15.65 6.66
CA LYS A 287 -18.74 -16.23 7.70
C LYS A 287 -18.35 -17.68 7.44
N ILE A 288 -19.29 -18.49 6.94
CA ILE A 288 -18.98 -19.89 6.61
C ILE A 288 -18.07 -19.98 5.38
N LYS A 289 -18.26 -19.10 4.37
CA LYS A 289 -17.35 -18.99 3.23
C LYS A 289 -15.95 -18.56 3.65
N GLU A 290 -15.82 -17.57 4.54
CA GLU A 290 -14.53 -17.13 5.08
C GLU A 290 -13.83 -18.28 5.81
N LEU A 291 -14.53 -18.99 6.70
CA LEU A 291 -13.97 -20.16 7.40
C LEU A 291 -13.55 -21.25 6.40
N SER A 292 -14.38 -21.58 5.43
CA SER A 292 -14.08 -22.56 4.38
C SER A 292 -12.85 -22.17 3.56
N ARG A 293 -12.70 -20.88 3.21
CA ARG A 293 -11.53 -20.33 2.51
C ARG A 293 -10.26 -20.51 3.34
N PHE A 294 -10.28 -20.19 4.63
CA PHE A 294 -9.11 -20.35 5.50
C PHE A 294 -8.74 -21.81 5.72
N ILE A 295 -9.72 -22.70 5.89
CA ILE A 295 -9.49 -24.14 5.96
C ILE A 295 -8.86 -24.64 4.66
N ASN A 296 -9.42 -24.26 3.51
CA ASN A 296 -8.87 -24.65 2.22
C ASN A 296 -7.42 -24.16 2.03
N CYS A 297 -7.16 -22.89 2.34
CA CYS A 297 -5.82 -22.31 2.33
C CYS A 297 -4.84 -23.12 3.19
N ALA A 298 -5.25 -23.51 4.40
CA ALA A 298 -4.46 -24.34 5.30
C ALA A 298 -4.11 -25.70 4.69
N TYR A 299 -5.09 -26.41 4.13
CA TYR A 299 -4.86 -27.69 3.44
C TYR A 299 -3.91 -27.54 2.24
N GLN A 300 -4.09 -26.49 1.42
CA GLN A 300 -3.22 -26.21 0.29
C GLN A 300 -1.77 -25.95 0.72
N ILE A 301 -1.54 -25.17 1.77
CA ILE A 301 -0.19 -24.92 2.32
C ILE A 301 0.44 -26.24 2.82
N MET A 302 -0.34 -27.11 3.47
CA MET A 302 0.11 -28.44 3.90
C MET A 302 0.33 -29.44 2.75
N GLY A 303 -0.10 -29.14 1.52
CA GLY A 303 -0.02 -30.05 0.38
C GLY A 303 -1.07 -31.17 0.41
N GLU A 304 -2.17 -30.94 1.10
CA GLU A 304 -3.24 -31.90 1.30
C GLU A 304 -4.53 -31.47 0.57
N TYR A 305 -5.37 -32.44 0.22
CA TYR A 305 -6.69 -32.16 -0.36
C TYR A 305 -7.71 -31.84 0.74
N ASN A 306 -8.54 -30.81 0.54
CA ASN A 306 -9.55 -30.40 1.52
C ASN A 306 -10.73 -31.39 1.59
N PRO A 307 -10.95 -32.09 2.72
CA PRO A 307 -12.00 -33.10 2.82
C PRO A 307 -13.38 -32.51 3.17
N GLU A 308 -13.50 -31.23 3.53
CA GLU A 308 -14.73 -30.64 4.11
C GLU A 308 -15.72 -30.14 3.03
N ARG A 309 -16.16 -31.08 2.19
CA ARG A 309 -17.03 -30.86 1.03
C ARG A 309 -18.38 -30.22 1.42
N HIS A 310 -18.94 -30.51 2.59
CA HIS A 310 -20.23 -29.98 3.06
C HIS A 310 -20.21 -28.49 3.38
N LEU A 311 -19.09 -27.93 3.84
CA LEU A 311 -18.95 -26.47 4.04
C LEU A 311 -19.02 -25.73 2.70
N THR A 312 -18.43 -26.33 1.67
CA THR A 312 -18.44 -25.82 0.30
C THR A 312 -19.83 -25.97 -0.34
N GLU A 313 -20.47 -27.13 -0.17
CA GLU A 313 -21.84 -27.39 -0.67
C GLU A 313 -22.86 -26.44 -0.05
N TYR A 314 -22.74 -26.13 1.24
CA TYR A 314 -23.57 -25.13 1.90
C TYR A 314 -23.37 -23.71 1.33
N ALA A 315 -22.11 -23.29 1.16
CA ALA A 315 -21.78 -21.99 0.56
C ALA A 315 -22.35 -21.83 -0.87
N MET A 316 -22.55 -22.94 -1.59
CA MET A 316 -23.14 -22.99 -2.92
C MET A 316 -24.68 -23.05 -2.91
N ALA A 317 -25.30 -23.65 -1.88
CA ALA A 317 -26.74 -23.92 -1.83
C ALA A 317 -27.63 -22.76 -1.31
N ARG A 318 -27.05 -21.69 -0.77
CA ARG A 318 -27.67 -20.36 -0.51
C ARG A 318 -29.06 -20.37 0.17
N SER A 319 -29.33 -21.24 1.16
CA SER A 319 -30.65 -21.30 1.81
C SER A 319 -30.63 -21.65 3.30
N ASN A 320 -31.64 -21.16 4.02
CA ASN A 320 -31.93 -21.58 5.40
C ASN A 320 -32.34 -23.06 5.40
N GLY A 321 -31.57 -23.92 6.08
CA GLY A 321 -31.85 -25.35 6.10
C GLY A 321 -30.89 -26.15 6.98
N ASN A 322 -31.18 -27.45 7.12
CA ASN A 322 -30.26 -28.43 7.69
C ASN A 322 -29.56 -29.15 6.54
N PHE A 323 -28.25 -28.98 6.43
CA PHE A 323 -27.44 -29.64 5.41
C PHE A 323 -26.67 -30.78 6.07
N ARG A 324 -26.89 -32.03 5.62
CA ARG A 324 -26.14 -33.20 6.11
C ARG A 324 -25.04 -33.55 5.13
N GLY A 325 -23.80 -33.56 5.60
CA GLY A 325 -22.66 -34.10 4.87
C GLY A 325 -22.62 -35.63 4.93
N THR A 326 -21.73 -36.22 4.14
CA THR A 326 -21.60 -37.68 3.96
C THR A 326 -21.10 -38.45 5.19
N ASN A 327 -20.61 -37.77 6.24
CA ASN A 327 -19.96 -38.39 7.42
C ASN A 327 -20.62 -38.02 8.76
N GLY A 328 -21.94 -37.80 8.80
CA GLY A 328 -22.65 -37.39 10.03
C GLY A 328 -22.42 -35.93 10.43
N GLN A 329 -21.72 -35.17 9.60
CA GLN A 329 -21.52 -33.73 9.74
C GLN A 329 -22.79 -32.97 9.33
N SER A 330 -23.11 -31.87 10.03
CA SER A 330 -24.27 -31.06 9.65
C SER A 330 -24.08 -29.57 9.89
N ILE A 331 -24.66 -28.75 9.01
CA ILE A 331 -24.76 -27.31 9.18
C ILE A 331 -26.20 -26.99 9.57
N ARG A 332 -26.36 -26.24 10.66
CA ARG A 332 -27.65 -25.75 11.16
C ARG A 332 -27.56 -24.26 11.42
N ILE A 333 -28.46 -23.49 10.80
CA ILE A 333 -28.50 -22.03 10.96
C ILE A 333 -29.70 -21.68 11.83
N PHE A 334 -29.50 -20.83 12.83
CA PHE A 334 -30.59 -20.34 13.66
C PHE A 334 -30.35 -18.90 14.11
N LYS A 335 -31.28 -17.99 13.79
CA LYS A 335 -31.28 -16.56 14.16
C LYS A 335 -30.01 -15.80 13.74
N GLU A 336 -29.00 -15.81 14.63
CA GLU A 336 -27.72 -15.08 14.54
C GLU A 336 -26.50 -16.00 14.75
N THR A 337 -26.74 -17.32 14.83
CA THR A 337 -25.70 -18.32 15.07
C THR A 337 -25.82 -19.46 14.06
N ALA A 338 -24.71 -19.84 13.45
CA ALA A 338 -24.62 -21.01 12.58
C ALA A 338 -23.75 -22.06 13.27
N LYS A 339 -24.27 -23.28 13.38
CA LYS A 339 -23.55 -24.42 13.92
C LYS A 339 -23.08 -25.28 12.76
N THR A 340 -21.79 -25.55 12.70
CA THR A 340 -21.19 -26.48 11.75
C THR A 340 -20.35 -27.50 12.51
N THR A 341 -20.05 -28.63 11.89
CA THR A 341 -19.20 -29.68 12.47
C THR A 341 -18.04 -29.97 11.54
N VAL A 342 -16.82 -29.99 12.07
CA VAL A 342 -15.61 -30.44 11.37
C VAL A 342 -15.18 -31.81 11.87
N SER A 343 -14.45 -32.57 11.06
CA SER A 343 -13.88 -33.84 11.53
C SER A 343 -12.85 -33.61 12.67
N GLY A 344 -12.63 -34.62 13.51
CA GLY A 344 -11.63 -34.55 14.59
C GLY A 344 -10.20 -34.38 14.05
N GLU A 345 -9.88 -35.04 12.94
CA GLU A 345 -8.59 -34.92 12.25
C GLU A 345 -8.38 -33.51 11.69
N THR A 346 -9.40 -32.94 11.03
CA THR A 346 -9.37 -31.54 10.57
C THR A 346 -9.14 -30.59 11.74
N TYR A 347 -9.79 -30.85 12.89
CA TYR A 347 -9.60 -30.06 14.09
C TYR A 347 -8.14 -30.09 14.56
N GLU A 348 -7.54 -31.27 14.71
CA GLU A 348 -6.16 -31.44 15.16
C GLU A 348 -5.18 -30.76 14.20
N LYS A 349 -5.40 -30.87 12.89
CA LYS A 349 -4.60 -30.19 11.85
C LYS A 349 -4.70 -28.67 11.92
N MET A 350 -5.89 -28.11 12.08
CA MET A 350 -6.06 -26.66 12.20
C MET A 350 -5.41 -26.10 13.47
N ILE A 351 -5.44 -26.85 14.58
CA ILE A 351 -4.72 -26.47 15.81
C ILE A 351 -3.21 -26.53 15.59
N ALA A 352 -2.70 -27.61 14.96
CA ALA A 352 -1.29 -27.72 14.65
C ALA A 352 -0.78 -26.56 13.78
N ILE A 353 -1.54 -26.12 12.78
CA ILE A 353 -1.21 -24.93 11.97
C ILE A 353 -1.18 -23.65 12.82
N LEU A 354 -2.14 -23.49 13.74
CA LEU A 354 -2.16 -22.34 14.63
C LEU A 354 -0.95 -22.32 15.56
N ASP A 355 -0.39 -23.47 15.92
CA ASP A 355 0.79 -23.59 16.79
C ASP A 355 2.12 -23.62 16.01
N THR A 356 2.08 -23.84 14.69
CA THR A 356 3.27 -23.86 13.83
C THR A 356 3.88 -22.46 13.71
N PRO A 357 5.23 -22.32 13.75
CA PRO A 357 5.91 -21.06 13.51
C PRO A 357 5.58 -20.46 12.13
N ALA A 358 5.42 -19.14 12.06
CA ALA A 358 5.04 -18.45 10.81
C ALA A 358 6.06 -18.67 9.69
N THR A 359 7.35 -18.70 10.01
CA THR A 359 8.43 -18.95 9.05
C THR A 359 8.29 -20.30 8.35
N VAL A 360 7.93 -21.35 9.08
CA VAL A 360 7.71 -22.70 8.52
C VAL A 360 6.51 -22.70 7.58
N LEU A 361 5.40 -22.05 7.96
CA LEU A 361 4.21 -21.95 7.11
C LEU A 361 4.50 -21.16 5.82
N VAL A 362 5.36 -20.14 5.89
CA VAL A 362 5.83 -19.38 4.72
C VAL A 362 6.63 -20.27 3.78
N ASP A 363 7.59 -21.04 4.31
CA ASP A 363 8.38 -21.97 3.50
C ASP A 363 7.49 -23.03 2.82
N MET A 364 6.50 -23.53 3.55
CA MET A 364 5.51 -24.47 3.01
C MET A 364 4.71 -23.83 1.87
N ALA A 365 4.20 -22.61 2.04
CA ALA A 365 3.47 -21.88 1.00
C ALA A 365 4.32 -21.65 -0.26
N VAL A 366 5.62 -21.37 -0.11
CA VAL A 366 6.55 -21.22 -1.23
C VAL A 366 6.83 -22.58 -1.92
N SER A 367 6.97 -23.66 -1.14
CA SER A 367 7.37 -24.98 -1.64
C SER A 367 6.32 -25.67 -2.53
N GLN A 368 5.02 -25.39 -2.32
CA GLN A 368 3.93 -25.98 -3.13
C GLN A 368 4.04 -25.61 -4.62
N GLN A 369 4.70 -24.50 -4.95
CA GLN A 369 4.99 -24.10 -6.32
C GLN A 369 5.88 -25.12 -7.07
N ARG A 370 6.79 -25.81 -6.37
CA ARG A 370 7.72 -26.77 -6.99
C ARG A 370 7.06 -28.11 -7.33
N ASN A 371 6.01 -28.49 -6.60
CA ASN A 371 5.34 -29.78 -6.77
C ASN A 371 4.09 -29.70 -7.66
N GLY A 372 3.50 -28.51 -7.84
CA GLY A 372 2.35 -28.28 -8.71
C GLY A 372 2.64 -28.27 -10.21
N GLY A 373 3.92 -28.29 -10.62
CA GLY A 373 4.35 -28.38 -12.02
C GLY A 373 4.59 -29.80 -12.55
N ALA A 374 4.33 -30.83 -11.74
CA ALA A 374 4.63 -32.23 -12.04
C ALA A 374 3.40 -33.16 -12.00
N ARG A 375 2.19 -32.63 -12.16
CA ARG A 375 0.96 -33.44 -12.24
C ARG A 375 0.18 -33.18 -13.51
#